data_AF-A0A7Z9R4Q6-F1
#
_entry.id   AF-A0A7Z9R4Q6-F1
#
_cell.length_a   1.000
_cell.length_b   1.000
_cell.length_c   1.000
_cell.angle_alpha   90.00
_cell.angle_beta   90.00
_cell.angle_gamma   90.00
#
_symmetry.space_group_name_H-M   'P 1'
#
loop_
_entity.id
_entity.type
_entity.pdbx_description
1 polymer ?
#
loop_
_entity_poly.entity_id
_entity_poly.type
_entity_poly.pdbx_seq_one_letter_code
_entity_poly.pdbx_strand_id
1 'polypeptide(L)'
;MLVYPSLTPETAALALESKPYGVKRIQRIFLNPDGSKHRKGKRHLGSNQKDSAAFAIPPLKNKEDSNHAVIFEGLEDALSIRSEYPGSWFLVATDKAGLKNVIGFFENGKFKQCLIIADHDTDDKPEVTGQALAWQLGQTLEDMGIQVTVKMPPKPKEDANSALQSGQLRTWLKSLIDVPEMYLKEKLENNEKESNEKLFEELNQKYAVVPMGNKMSIMNIAEDEIRFFSPGDFNLALQNRTAIDYSGADPNHIPASKWWLKHPERREYKKVDFLPLHETPNGVFNMWNGFAVKPKGGLEDIPFFHELIDEVICSG
;
A
#
# COMPACT_ATOMS: atom_id res chain seq x y z
N MET A 1 -15.86 -21.16 32.62
CA MET A 1 -15.29 -21.14 31.26
C MET A 1 -16.22 -20.31 30.39
N LEU A 2 -15.68 -19.34 29.66
CA LEU A 2 -16.42 -18.55 28.68
C LEU A 2 -16.17 -19.14 27.29
N VAL A 3 -17.21 -19.15 26.45
CA VAL A 3 -17.14 -19.63 25.06
C VAL A 3 -17.82 -18.61 24.17
N TYR A 4 -17.17 -18.21 23.10
CA TYR A 4 -17.76 -17.33 22.11
C TYR A 4 -17.33 -17.73 20.69
N PRO A 5 -18.22 -17.60 19.69
CA PRO A 5 -17.92 -17.97 18.31
C PRO A 5 -17.18 -16.86 17.57
N SER A 6 -16.41 -17.23 16.55
CA SER A 6 -15.97 -16.31 15.50
C SER A 6 -16.85 -16.56 14.28
N LEU A 7 -17.69 -15.60 13.94
CA LEU A 7 -18.77 -15.71 12.97
C LEU A 7 -18.49 -14.86 11.73
N THR A 8 -18.91 -15.34 10.56
CA THR A 8 -18.98 -14.51 9.34
C THR A 8 -20.07 -13.44 9.49
N PRO A 9 -20.07 -12.38 8.68
CA PRO A 9 -21.13 -11.37 8.70
C PRO A 9 -22.54 -11.98 8.60
N GLU A 10 -22.73 -12.97 7.74
CA GLU A 10 -24.02 -13.64 7.55
C GLU A 10 -24.42 -14.44 8.80
N THR A 11 -23.50 -15.23 9.35
CA THR A 11 -23.80 -16.06 10.52
C THR A 11 -23.95 -15.22 11.80
N ALA A 12 -23.26 -14.07 11.90
CA ALA A 12 -23.46 -13.09 12.95
C ALA A 12 -24.85 -12.45 12.88
N ALA A 13 -25.35 -12.11 11.67
CA ALA A 13 -26.70 -11.59 11.48
C ALA A 13 -27.75 -12.62 11.92
N LEU A 14 -27.61 -13.88 11.49
CA LEU A 14 -28.50 -14.97 11.93
C LEU A 14 -28.50 -15.14 13.45
N ALA A 15 -27.33 -15.08 14.08
CA ALA A 15 -27.21 -15.18 15.53
C ALA A 15 -27.94 -14.04 16.27
N LEU A 16 -27.83 -12.81 15.76
CA LEU A 16 -28.51 -11.64 16.32
C LEU A 16 -30.03 -11.69 16.17
N GLU A 17 -30.53 -12.41 15.17
CA GLU A 17 -31.94 -12.68 14.91
C GLU A 17 -32.46 -13.94 15.62
N SER A 18 -31.62 -14.60 16.42
CA SER A 18 -31.94 -15.88 17.08
C SER A 18 -32.33 -17.00 16.10
N LYS A 19 -31.80 -16.95 14.87
CA LYS A 19 -32.00 -17.98 13.84
C LYS A 19 -30.91 -19.08 13.96
N PRO A 20 -31.15 -20.30 13.47
CA PRO A 20 -30.12 -21.34 13.42
C PRO A 20 -28.94 -20.95 12.50
N TYR A 21 -27.71 -21.23 12.93
CA TYR A 21 -26.48 -21.03 12.15
C TYR A 21 -25.42 -22.07 12.49
N GLY A 22 -24.47 -22.29 11.57
CA GLY A 22 -23.31 -23.14 11.79
C GLY A 22 -22.15 -22.38 12.43
N VAL A 23 -21.36 -23.06 13.27
CA VAL A 23 -20.18 -22.49 13.92
C VAL A 23 -18.93 -23.24 13.47
N LYS A 24 -18.04 -22.55 12.75
CA LYS A 24 -16.77 -23.11 12.25
C LYS A 24 -15.62 -22.96 13.24
N ARG A 25 -15.62 -21.88 14.03
CA ARG A 25 -14.57 -21.56 15.00
C ARG A 25 -15.15 -20.99 16.28
N ILE A 26 -14.62 -21.42 17.42
CA ILE A 26 -14.90 -20.86 18.75
C ILE A 26 -13.61 -20.54 19.49
N GLN A 27 -13.72 -19.58 20.41
CA GLN A 27 -12.71 -19.29 21.41
C GLN A 27 -13.22 -19.66 22.80
N ARG A 28 -12.37 -20.36 23.57
CA ARG A 28 -12.64 -20.71 24.97
C ARG A 28 -11.69 -19.97 25.88
N ILE A 29 -12.23 -19.34 26.92
CA ILE A 29 -11.44 -18.68 27.97
C ILE A 29 -11.68 -19.42 29.28
N PHE A 30 -10.62 -20.00 29.84
CA PHE A 30 -10.66 -20.65 31.14
C PHE A 30 -10.31 -19.63 32.23
N LEU A 31 -11.19 -19.53 33.23
CA LEU A 31 -11.06 -18.67 34.40
C LEU A 31 -11.15 -19.54 35.65
N ASN A 32 -10.43 -19.14 36.69
CA ASN A 32 -10.56 -19.70 38.03
C ASN A 32 -11.90 -19.26 38.67
N PRO A 33 -12.38 -19.90 39.74
CA PRO A 33 -13.61 -19.51 40.43
C PRO A 33 -13.61 -18.07 40.95
N ASP A 34 -12.43 -17.54 41.28
CA ASP A 34 -12.21 -16.16 41.72
C ASP A 34 -12.13 -15.15 40.55
N GLY A 35 -12.30 -15.60 39.30
CA GLY A 35 -12.21 -14.78 38.11
C GLY A 35 -10.79 -14.58 37.56
N SER A 36 -9.75 -15.06 38.24
CA SER A 36 -8.37 -14.94 37.75
C SER A 36 -8.08 -15.85 36.55
N LYS A 37 -7.02 -15.52 35.78
CA LYS A 37 -6.61 -16.28 34.60
C LYS A 37 -6.24 -17.72 34.99
N HIS A 38 -6.95 -18.71 34.44
CA HIS A 38 -6.64 -20.13 34.67
C HIS A 38 -5.40 -20.55 33.85
N ARG A 39 -4.59 -21.51 34.34
CA ARG A 39 -3.40 -22.05 33.62
C ARG A 39 -3.70 -22.63 32.23
N LYS A 40 -4.96 -22.97 31.96
CA LYS A 40 -5.43 -23.48 30.65
C LYS A 40 -5.54 -22.36 29.61
N GLY A 41 -5.58 -21.10 30.04
CA GLY A 41 -5.55 -19.91 29.22
C GLY A 41 -6.70 -19.80 28.22
N LYS A 42 -6.41 -19.16 27.09
CA LYS A 42 -7.27 -19.05 25.92
C LYS A 42 -7.02 -20.26 25.00
N ARG A 43 -8.07 -20.86 24.42
CA ARG A 43 -7.96 -21.98 23.47
C ARG A 43 -8.95 -21.85 22.32
N HIS A 44 -8.43 -21.86 21.10
CA HIS A 44 -9.22 -21.89 19.87
C HIS A 44 -9.62 -23.33 19.52
N LEU A 45 -10.80 -23.51 18.93
CA LEU A 45 -11.23 -24.74 18.29
C LEU A 45 -11.84 -24.43 16.93
N GLY A 46 -11.49 -25.22 15.92
CA GLY A 46 -11.92 -25.01 14.54
C GLY A 46 -11.15 -23.91 13.83
N SER A 47 -11.55 -23.62 12.59
CA SER A 47 -10.91 -22.62 11.72
C SER A 47 -11.94 -22.02 10.78
N ASN A 48 -11.84 -20.70 10.56
CA ASN A 48 -12.62 -19.99 9.55
C ASN A 48 -11.94 -20.00 8.17
N GLN A 49 -10.80 -20.69 8.03
CA GLN A 49 -10.00 -20.71 6.80
C GLN A 49 -9.68 -19.28 6.31
N LYS A 50 -10.22 -18.89 5.16
CA LYS A 50 -10.06 -17.56 4.56
C LYS A 50 -11.31 -16.67 4.73
N ASP A 51 -12.34 -17.15 5.41
CA ASP A 51 -13.58 -16.39 5.57
C ASP A 51 -13.35 -15.20 6.51
N SER A 52 -13.89 -14.04 6.12
CA SER A 52 -14.01 -12.89 7.00
C SER A 52 -14.85 -13.25 8.22
N ALA A 53 -14.32 -13.09 9.43
CA ALA A 53 -14.98 -13.50 10.65
C ALA A 53 -14.50 -12.72 11.88
N ALA A 54 -15.44 -12.45 12.79
CA ALA A 54 -15.21 -11.79 14.06
C ALA A 54 -16.26 -12.23 15.08
N PHE A 55 -16.05 -11.94 16.35
CA PHE A 55 -17.15 -11.96 17.32
C PHE A 55 -17.78 -10.58 17.40
N ALA A 56 -19.00 -10.47 16.86
CA ALA A 56 -19.74 -9.21 16.81
C ALA A 56 -20.61 -9.04 18.05
N ILE A 57 -20.42 -7.92 18.75
CA ILE A 57 -21.17 -7.55 19.95
C ILE A 57 -22.00 -6.31 19.61
N PRO A 58 -23.34 -6.35 19.74
CA PRO A 58 -24.19 -5.23 19.39
C PRO A 58 -24.05 -4.05 20.39
N PRO A 59 -24.36 -2.82 19.92
CA PRO A 59 -24.46 -1.64 20.77
C PRO A 59 -25.37 -1.86 21.98
N LEU A 60 -25.06 -1.17 23.09
CA LEU A 60 -25.93 -1.10 24.26
C LEU A 60 -27.14 -0.19 24.01
N LYS A 61 -27.02 0.78 23.10
CA LYS A 61 -28.05 1.74 22.70
C LYS A 61 -28.04 1.96 21.18
N ASN A 62 -29.18 2.36 20.61
CA ASN A 62 -29.32 2.77 19.20
C ASN A 62 -28.79 1.73 18.19
N LYS A 63 -29.21 0.46 18.33
CA LYS A 63 -28.71 -0.66 17.52
C LYS A 63 -28.93 -0.48 16.02
N GLU A 64 -30.06 0.12 15.63
CA GLU A 64 -30.49 0.26 14.23
C GLU A 64 -29.71 1.35 13.49
N ASP A 65 -29.45 2.49 14.14
CA ASP A 65 -28.78 3.65 13.53
C ASP A 65 -27.25 3.65 13.70
N SER A 66 -26.72 2.69 14.45
CA SER A 66 -25.29 2.63 14.74
C SER A 66 -24.47 2.27 13.50
N ASN A 67 -23.70 3.25 13.01
CA ASN A 67 -22.76 3.15 11.90
C ASN A 67 -21.28 3.18 12.34
N HIS A 68 -21.03 3.11 13.66
CA HIS A 68 -19.68 3.13 14.23
C HIS A 68 -19.31 1.75 14.78
N ALA A 69 -18.10 1.28 14.46
CA ALA A 69 -17.53 0.05 14.98
C ALA A 69 -16.25 0.33 15.79
N VAL A 70 -16.02 -0.47 16.82
CA VAL A 70 -14.77 -0.52 17.57
C VAL A 70 -14.18 -1.93 17.45
N ILE A 71 -12.94 -2.03 16.97
CA ILE A 71 -12.26 -3.30 16.71
C ILE A 71 -11.20 -3.57 17.78
N PHE A 72 -11.16 -4.80 18.28
CA PHE A 72 -10.17 -5.29 19.24
C PHE A 72 -9.61 -6.64 18.81
N GLU A 73 -8.37 -6.91 19.23
CA GLU A 73 -7.84 -8.27 19.20
C GLU A 73 -8.57 -9.18 20.20
N GLY A 74 -8.65 -8.74 21.46
CA GLY A 74 -9.14 -9.53 22.58
C GLY A 74 -10.56 -9.20 23.04
N LEU A 75 -11.29 -10.22 23.51
CA LEU A 75 -12.62 -10.02 24.11
C LEU A 75 -12.57 -9.26 25.45
N GLU A 76 -11.50 -9.44 26.22
CA GLU A 76 -11.36 -8.84 27.56
C GLU A 76 -11.36 -7.31 27.44
N ASP A 77 -10.50 -6.74 26.60
CA ASP A 77 -10.41 -5.29 26.38
C ASP A 77 -11.67 -4.70 25.73
N ALA A 78 -12.25 -5.42 24.77
CA ALA A 78 -13.51 -5.05 24.16
C ALA A 78 -14.63 -4.88 25.20
N LEU A 79 -14.72 -5.80 26.16
CA LEU A 79 -15.72 -5.73 27.22
C LEU A 79 -15.38 -4.67 28.27
N SER A 80 -14.09 -4.45 28.58
CA SER A 80 -13.66 -3.45 29.55
C SER A 80 -14.07 -2.03 29.18
N ILE A 81 -14.15 -1.71 27.89
CA ILE A 81 -14.51 -0.36 27.44
C ILE A 81 -15.93 -0.22 26.87
N ARG A 82 -16.70 -1.30 26.84
CA ARG A 82 -18.03 -1.34 26.20
C ARG A 82 -18.98 -0.25 26.70
N SER A 83 -18.89 0.12 27.98
CA SER A 83 -19.69 1.18 28.58
C SER A 83 -19.33 2.58 28.11
N GLU A 84 -18.09 2.81 27.68
CA GLU A 84 -17.62 4.12 27.18
C GLU A 84 -18.06 4.37 25.73
N TYR A 85 -18.46 3.32 25.00
CA TYR A 85 -18.97 3.39 23.62
C TYR A 85 -20.35 2.73 23.47
N PRO A 86 -21.40 3.19 24.19
CA PRO A 86 -22.68 2.48 24.27
C PRO A 86 -23.42 2.40 22.93
N GLY A 87 -23.14 3.31 21.99
CA GLY A 87 -23.75 3.35 20.66
C GLY A 87 -22.94 2.65 19.57
N SER A 88 -21.87 1.93 19.89
CA SER A 88 -20.96 1.33 18.89
C SER A 88 -21.08 -0.18 18.82
N TRP A 89 -20.89 -0.73 17.62
CA TRP A 89 -20.65 -2.16 17.45
C TRP A 89 -19.24 -2.51 17.89
N PHE A 90 -19.06 -3.66 18.50
CA PHE A 90 -17.73 -4.15 18.88
C PHE A 90 -17.43 -5.39 18.05
N LEU A 91 -16.29 -5.40 17.35
CA LEU A 91 -15.84 -6.53 16.53
C LEU A 91 -14.54 -7.06 17.13
N VAL A 92 -14.57 -8.31 17.61
CA VAL A 92 -13.41 -8.94 18.26
C VAL A 92 -12.79 -9.94 17.29
N ALA A 93 -11.53 -9.68 16.90
CA ALA A 93 -10.75 -10.48 15.97
C ALA A 93 -10.32 -11.85 16.52
N THR A 94 -10.36 -12.01 17.85
CA THR A 94 -10.04 -13.21 18.64
C THR A 94 -8.55 -13.53 18.81
N ASP A 95 -7.72 -13.10 17.87
CA ASP A 95 -6.26 -13.09 17.90
C ASP A 95 -5.72 -12.08 16.87
N LYS A 96 -4.41 -11.75 16.97
CA LYS A 96 -3.75 -10.82 16.04
C LYS A 96 -3.91 -11.18 14.57
N ALA A 97 -3.83 -12.47 14.23
CA ALA A 97 -3.98 -12.95 12.85
C ALA A 97 -5.41 -12.79 12.32
N GLY A 98 -6.39 -12.68 13.21
CA GLY A 98 -7.80 -12.47 12.91
C GLY A 98 -8.15 -11.03 12.54
N LEU A 99 -7.30 -10.04 12.85
CA LEU A 99 -7.60 -8.62 12.57
C LEU A 99 -7.93 -8.40 11.09
N LYS A 100 -7.12 -8.95 10.18
CA LYS A 100 -7.37 -8.88 8.72
C LYS A 100 -8.69 -9.51 8.28
N ASN A 101 -9.23 -10.47 9.05
CA ASN A 101 -10.48 -11.16 8.71
C ASN A 101 -11.72 -10.37 9.15
N VAL A 102 -11.56 -9.27 9.90
CA VAL A 102 -12.70 -8.44 10.32
C VAL A 102 -13.29 -7.65 9.15
N ILE A 103 -12.53 -7.46 8.06
CA ILE A 103 -12.88 -6.63 6.89
C ILE A 103 -14.26 -6.92 6.30
N GLY A 104 -14.69 -8.18 6.23
CA GLY A 104 -15.99 -8.53 5.64
C GLY A 104 -17.20 -7.92 6.34
N PHE A 105 -17.06 -7.47 7.60
CA PHE A 105 -18.14 -6.76 8.30
C PHE A 105 -18.40 -5.34 7.75
N PHE A 106 -17.49 -4.80 6.93
CA PHE A 106 -17.58 -3.45 6.36
C PHE A 106 -18.11 -3.43 4.91
N GLU A 107 -18.15 -4.58 4.24
CA GLU A 107 -18.51 -4.70 2.82
C GLU A 107 -19.98 -4.32 2.53
N ASN A 108 -20.88 -4.50 3.50
CA ASN A 108 -22.30 -4.14 3.34
C ASN A 108 -22.59 -2.63 3.49
N GLY A 109 -21.56 -1.81 3.70
CA GLY A 109 -21.66 -0.36 3.80
C GLY A 109 -22.34 0.17 5.08
N LYS A 110 -22.67 -0.71 6.05
CA LYS A 110 -23.31 -0.32 7.32
C LYS A 110 -22.44 0.63 8.14
N PHE A 111 -21.16 0.30 8.27
CA PHE A 111 -20.23 1.12 9.04
C PHE A 111 -19.71 2.26 8.17
N LYS A 112 -19.57 3.44 8.77
CA LYS A 112 -19.00 4.65 8.16
C LYS A 112 -17.80 5.17 8.94
N GLN A 113 -17.69 4.79 10.20
CA GLN A 113 -16.62 5.20 11.10
C GLN A 113 -16.12 3.97 11.87
N CYS A 114 -14.82 3.89 12.11
CA CYS A 114 -14.19 2.78 12.82
C CYS A 114 -13.07 3.26 13.75
N LEU A 115 -13.08 2.80 14.99
CA LEU A 115 -11.95 2.92 15.92
C LEU A 115 -11.30 1.54 16.10
N ILE A 116 -10.01 1.42 15.87
CA ILE A 116 -9.25 0.20 16.13
C ILE A 116 -8.35 0.48 17.33
N ILE A 117 -8.47 -0.31 18.40
CA ILE A 117 -7.57 -0.22 19.55
C ILE A 117 -6.71 -1.49 19.56
N ALA A 118 -5.43 -1.31 19.25
CA ALA A 118 -4.45 -2.37 19.23
C ALA A 118 -3.80 -2.55 20.60
N ASP A 119 -3.28 -3.75 20.84
CA ASP A 119 -2.38 -4.02 21.96
C ASP A 119 -1.01 -3.35 21.70
N HIS A 120 -0.24 -3.11 22.76
CA HIS A 120 1.14 -2.66 22.63
C HIS A 120 2.09 -3.84 22.84
N ASP A 121 2.32 -4.59 21.76
CA ASP A 121 3.26 -5.70 21.73
C ASP A 121 4.69 -5.21 21.47
N THR A 122 5.65 -5.83 22.14
CA THR A 122 7.09 -5.62 21.91
C THR A 122 7.74 -6.88 21.33
N ASP A 123 7.09 -7.52 20.36
CA ASP A 123 7.63 -8.68 19.67
C ASP A 123 8.93 -8.31 18.89
N ASP A 124 9.83 -9.29 18.71
CA ASP A 124 11.13 -9.13 18.03
C ASP A 124 11.02 -8.68 16.55
N LYS A 125 9.80 -8.72 15.97
CA LYS A 125 9.48 -8.33 14.59
C LYS A 125 8.36 -7.29 14.56
N PRO A 126 8.70 -5.98 14.48
CA PRO A 126 7.74 -4.89 14.53
C PRO A 126 6.58 -5.02 13.53
N GLU A 127 6.83 -5.62 12.36
CA GLU A 127 5.91 -5.73 11.22
C GLU A 127 4.76 -6.74 11.41
N VAL A 128 4.88 -7.68 12.36
CA VAL A 128 3.85 -8.70 12.65
C VAL A 128 3.27 -8.55 14.08
N THR A 129 3.46 -7.38 14.67
CA THR A 129 2.85 -7.00 15.95
C THR A 129 1.36 -6.74 15.80
N GLY A 130 0.59 -6.83 16.88
CA GLY A 130 -0.83 -6.50 16.87
C GLY A 130 -1.10 -5.08 16.35
N GLN A 131 -0.29 -4.10 16.74
CA GLN A 131 -0.41 -2.71 16.29
C GLN A 131 -0.11 -2.50 14.80
N ALA A 132 0.85 -3.24 14.22
CA ALA A 132 1.13 -3.15 12.78
C ALA A 132 -0.06 -3.71 11.97
N LEU A 133 -0.58 -4.88 12.35
CA LEU A 133 -1.73 -5.50 11.70
C LEU A 133 -3.01 -4.66 11.86
N ALA A 134 -3.21 -4.04 13.02
CA ALA A 134 -4.32 -3.12 13.27
C ALA A 134 -4.24 -1.89 12.37
N TRP A 135 -3.04 -1.34 12.17
CA TRP A 135 -2.84 -0.21 11.27
C TRP A 135 -3.09 -0.59 9.81
N GLN A 136 -2.58 -1.74 9.35
CA GLN A 136 -2.84 -2.27 8.00
C GLN A 136 -4.33 -2.47 7.73
N LEU A 137 -5.06 -3.04 8.71
CA LEU A 137 -6.51 -3.12 8.64
C LEU A 137 -7.14 -1.73 8.51
N GLY A 138 -6.66 -0.76 9.30
CA GLY A 138 -7.15 0.60 9.24
C GLY A 138 -6.98 1.23 7.85
N GLN A 139 -5.82 1.09 7.22
CA GLN A 139 -5.60 1.56 5.85
C GLN A 139 -6.55 0.90 4.85
N THR A 140 -6.74 -0.41 4.97
CA THR A 140 -7.63 -1.14 4.06
C THR A 140 -9.08 -0.64 4.19
N LEU A 141 -9.51 -0.31 5.40
CA LEU A 141 -10.84 0.26 5.65
C LEU A 141 -10.95 1.72 5.15
N GLU A 142 -9.89 2.53 5.24
CA GLU A 142 -9.86 3.87 4.64
C GLU A 142 -10.01 3.81 3.12
N ASP A 143 -9.36 2.86 2.45
CA ASP A 143 -9.49 2.64 1.00
C ASP A 143 -10.92 2.23 0.60
N MET A 144 -11.69 1.65 1.53
CA MET A 144 -13.12 1.37 1.38
C MET A 144 -14.02 2.60 1.64
N GLY A 145 -13.44 3.76 1.93
CA GLY A 145 -14.15 5.00 2.24
C GLY A 145 -14.68 5.10 3.67
N ILE A 146 -14.14 4.31 4.60
CA ILE A 146 -14.48 4.37 6.03
C ILE A 146 -13.58 5.40 6.72
N GLN A 147 -14.14 6.23 7.59
CA GLN A 147 -13.33 7.09 8.45
C GLN A 147 -12.73 6.25 9.59
N VAL A 148 -11.41 6.06 9.60
CA VAL A 148 -10.74 5.18 10.57
C VAL A 148 -9.87 5.97 11.54
N THR A 149 -9.76 5.48 12.76
CA THR A 149 -8.73 5.90 13.71
C THR A 149 -8.11 4.64 14.33
N VAL A 150 -6.79 4.53 14.30
CA VAL A 150 -6.06 3.40 14.89
C VAL A 150 -5.24 3.91 16.07
N LYS A 151 -5.50 3.35 17.24
CA LYS A 151 -4.88 3.76 18.50
C LYS A 151 -4.21 2.59 19.20
N MET A 152 -3.18 2.88 19.99
CA MET A 152 -2.53 1.93 20.87
C MET A 152 -2.15 2.57 22.22
N PRO A 153 -1.97 1.77 23.28
CA PRO A 153 -1.38 2.23 24.53
C PRO A 153 0.02 2.82 24.31
N PRO A 154 0.42 3.83 25.10
CA PRO A 154 1.77 4.41 24.99
C PRO A 154 2.86 3.50 25.60
N LYS A 155 2.49 2.55 26.46
CA LYS A 155 3.41 1.66 27.16
C LYS A 155 3.01 0.19 26.98
N PRO A 156 3.99 -0.70 26.80
CA PRO A 156 3.73 -2.13 26.72
C PRO A 156 3.04 -2.65 27.99
N LYS A 157 2.19 -3.67 27.82
CA LYS A 157 1.43 -4.34 28.89
C LYS A 157 0.36 -3.49 29.60
N GLU A 158 0.16 -2.24 29.21
CA GLU A 158 -1.02 -1.48 29.63
C GLU A 158 -2.18 -1.82 28.72
N ASP A 159 -3.17 -2.54 29.24
CA ASP A 159 -4.39 -2.93 28.51
C ASP A 159 -5.65 -2.30 29.15
N ALA A 160 -6.77 -2.36 28.42
CA ALA A 160 -8.01 -1.70 28.86
C ALA A 160 -8.53 -2.32 30.16
N ASN A 161 -8.35 -3.63 30.33
CA ASN A 161 -8.77 -4.35 31.51
C ASN A 161 -7.99 -3.97 32.76
N SER A 162 -6.67 -3.82 32.66
CA SER A 162 -5.81 -3.37 33.76
C SER A 162 -6.15 -1.93 34.14
N ALA A 163 -6.43 -1.07 33.16
CA ALA A 163 -6.88 0.30 33.39
C ALA A 163 -8.27 0.34 34.08
N LEU A 164 -9.19 -0.56 33.71
CA LEU A 164 -10.49 -0.69 34.38
C LEU A 164 -10.34 -1.14 35.83
N GLN A 165 -9.55 -2.18 36.09
CA GLN A 165 -9.33 -2.72 37.45
C GLN A 165 -8.67 -1.71 38.39
N SER A 166 -7.84 -0.81 37.85
CA SER A 166 -7.20 0.28 38.60
C SER A 166 -8.05 1.55 38.71
N GLY A 167 -9.26 1.59 38.12
CA GLY A 167 -10.14 2.75 38.13
C GLY A 167 -9.66 3.92 37.25
N GLN A 168 -8.71 3.67 36.34
CA GLN A 168 -8.08 4.68 35.47
C GLN A 168 -8.49 4.57 34.01
N LEU A 169 -9.57 3.82 33.69
CA LEU A 169 -9.97 3.53 32.31
C LEU A 169 -10.11 4.78 31.43
N ARG A 170 -10.78 5.83 31.91
CA ARG A 170 -10.94 7.08 31.14
C ARG A 170 -9.63 7.83 30.94
N THR A 171 -8.73 7.76 31.92
CA THR A 171 -7.38 8.33 31.82
C THR A 171 -6.58 7.59 30.77
N TRP A 172 -6.64 6.25 30.78
CA TRP A 172 -5.98 5.39 29.80
C TRP A 172 -6.50 5.64 28.38
N LEU A 173 -7.83 5.73 28.18
CA LEU A 173 -8.43 6.05 26.87
C LEU A 173 -7.93 7.38 26.31
N LYS A 174 -7.78 8.40 27.15
CA LYS A 174 -7.23 9.71 26.76
C LYS A 174 -5.73 9.68 26.47
N SER A 175 -5.01 8.69 26.99
CA SER A 175 -3.57 8.53 26.81
C SER A 175 -3.18 7.76 25.55
N LEU A 176 -4.16 7.14 24.87
CA LEU A 176 -3.92 6.37 23.66
C LEU A 176 -3.28 7.24 22.57
N ILE A 177 -2.28 6.69 21.90
CA ILE A 177 -1.52 7.35 20.84
C ILE A 177 -1.83 6.72 19.49
N ASP A 178 -1.55 7.44 18.40
CA ASP A 178 -1.49 6.83 17.08
C ASP A 178 -0.34 5.82 17.01
N VAL A 179 -0.48 4.82 16.14
CA VAL A 179 0.56 3.80 15.93
C VAL A 179 1.82 4.47 15.38
N PRO A 180 2.96 4.43 16.10
CA PRO A 180 4.19 5.09 15.67
C PRO A 180 4.77 4.53 14.35
N GLU A 181 5.44 5.37 13.57
CA GLU A 181 6.03 5.03 12.26
C GLU A 181 6.94 3.79 12.29
N MET A 182 7.62 3.54 13.41
CA MET A 182 8.50 2.37 13.56
C MET A 182 7.81 1.01 13.37
N TYR A 183 6.48 0.96 13.52
CA TYR A 183 5.67 -0.25 13.31
C TYR A 183 5.10 -0.34 11.88
N LEU A 184 5.39 0.63 11.00
CA LEU A 184 4.77 0.77 9.67
C LEU A 184 5.67 0.31 8.50
N LYS A 185 6.77 -0.41 8.78
CA LYS A 185 7.86 -0.71 7.82
C LYS A 185 7.41 -1.20 6.44
N GLU A 186 6.44 -2.12 6.36
CA GLU A 186 6.00 -2.67 5.07
C GLU A 186 5.36 -1.61 4.13
N LYS A 187 4.63 -0.61 4.65
CA LYS A 187 4.06 0.44 3.79
C LYS A 187 5.12 1.44 3.34
N LEU A 188 6.11 1.74 4.16
CA LEU A 188 7.25 2.57 3.75
C LEU A 188 8.02 1.86 2.62
N GLU A 189 8.37 0.58 2.79
CA GLU A 189 9.09 -0.18 1.77
C GLU A 189 8.28 -0.35 0.47
N ASN A 190 6.97 -0.58 0.55
CA ASN A 190 6.12 -0.69 -0.64
C ASN A 190 5.95 0.65 -1.36
N ASN A 191 5.71 1.74 -0.63
CA ASN A 191 5.62 3.09 -1.21
C ASN A 191 6.94 3.51 -1.86
N GLU A 192 8.07 3.17 -1.23
CA GLU A 192 9.39 3.46 -1.74
C GLU A 192 9.71 2.66 -3.01
N LYS A 193 9.33 1.37 -3.06
CA LYS A 193 9.44 0.56 -4.29
C LYS A 193 8.59 1.12 -5.42
N GLU A 194 7.33 1.44 -5.15
CA GLU A 194 6.42 2.03 -6.15
C GLU A 194 6.95 3.39 -6.65
N SER A 195 7.51 4.20 -5.75
CA SER A 195 8.17 5.46 -6.08
C SER A 195 9.40 5.26 -6.98
N ASN A 196 10.25 4.28 -6.67
CA ASN A 196 11.40 3.91 -7.49
C ASN A 196 10.96 3.43 -8.89
N GLU A 197 9.93 2.58 -8.99
CA GLU A 197 9.41 2.09 -10.28
C GLU A 197 8.91 3.25 -11.16
N LYS A 198 8.11 4.17 -10.60
CA LYS A 198 7.65 5.39 -11.32
C LYS A 198 8.81 6.27 -11.75
N LEU A 199 9.80 6.45 -10.88
CA LEU A 199 11.03 7.19 -11.20
C LEU A 199 11.80 6.52 -12.34
N PHE A 200 11.92 5.19 -12.31
CA PHE A 200 12.59 4.44 -13.37
C PHE A 200 11.89 4.65 -14.71
N GLU A 201 10.57 4.45 -14.78
CA GLU A 201 9.81 4.63 -16.01
C GLU A 201 9.96 6.04 -16.57
N GLU A 202 9.86 7.07 -15.72
CA GLU A 202 10.04 8.47 -16.12
C GLU A 202 11.43 8.72 -16.70
N LEU A 203 12.49 8.25 -16.01
CA LEU A 203 13.86 8.40 -16.49
C LEU A 203 14.08 7.61 -17.77
N ASN A 204 13.51 6.41 -17.89
CA ASN A 204 13.63 5.57 -19.06
C ASN A 204 12.93 6.15 -20.28
N GLN A 205 11.84 6.89 -20.08
CA GLN A 205 11.16 7.62 -21.16
C GLN A 205 12.00 8.78 -21.69
N LYS A 206 12.63 9.54 -20.79
CA LYS A 206 13.38 10.76 -21.12
C LYS A 206 14.82 10.51 -21.54
N TYR A 207 15.47 9.50 -20.98
CA TYR A 207 16.91 9.29 -21.14
C TYR A 207 17.25 7.96 -21.80
N ALA A 208 18.34 7.95 -22.56
CA ALA A 208 18.94 6.73 -23.06
C ALA A 208 20.47 6.85 -23.11
N VAL A 209 21.19 5.75 -22.89
CA VAL A 209 22.63 5.71 -23.13
C VAL A 209 22.89 5.37 -24.59
N VAL A 210 23.69 6.20 -25.27
CA VAL A 210 23.96 6.07 -26.70
C VAL A 210 25.44 6.29 -27.03
N PRO A 211 25.99 5.62 -28.05
CA PRO A 211 27.29 5.97 -28.61
C PRO A 211 27.17 7.20 -29.51
N MET A 212 28.11 8.13 -29.37
CA MET A 212 28.29 9.31 -30.21
C MET A 212 29.75 9.34 -30.68
N GLY A 213 29.99 8.79 -31.88
CA GLY A 213 31.34 8.53 -32.36
C GLY A 213 32.08 7.56 -31.41
N ASN A 214 33.25 7.98 -30.91
CA ASN A 214 34.09 7.18 -30.02
C ASN A 214 33.76 7.33 -28.51
N LYS A 215 32.69 8.04 -28.16
CA LYS A 215 32.31 8.30 -26.77
C LYS A 215 30.89 7.84 -26.49
N MET A 216 30.60 7.49 -25.24
CA MET A 216 29.23 7.31 -24.76
C MET A 216 28.65 8.63 -24.27
N SER A 217 27.36 8.84 -24.45
CA SER A 217 26.64 10.02 -23.99
C SER A 217 25.25 9.63 -23.48
N ILE A 218 24.64 10.50 -22.68
CA ILE A 218 23.27 10.32 -22.22
C ILE A 218 22.38 11.18 -23.12
N MET A 219 21.63 10.53 -24.00
CA MET A 219 20.62 11.19 -24.80
C MET A 219 19.44 11.58 -23.91
N ASN A 220 18.94 12.80 -24.08
CA ASN A 220 17.75 13.33 -23.46
C ASN A 220 16.74 13.64 -24.58
N ILE A 221 15.60 12.95 -24.53
CA ILE A 221 14.46 13.10 -25.44
C ILE A 221 13.46 14.03 -24.74
N ALA A 222 13.44 15.29 -25.15
CA ALA A 222 12.38 16.24 -24.82
C ALA A 222 11.37 16.30 -25.98
N GLU A 223 10.17 16.83 -25.75
CA GLU A 223 9.05 16.79 -26.72
C GLU A 223 9.44 17.28 -28.13
N ASP A 224 10.29 18.32 -28.23
CA ASP A 224 10.67 18.94 -29.51
C ASP A 224 12.17 18.91 -29.81
N GLU A 225 13.00 18.33 -28.93
CA GLU A 225 14.45 18.37 -29.08
C GLU A 225 15.17 17.15 -28.49
N ILE A 226 16.27 16.80 -29.13
CA ILE A 226 17.19 15.77 -28.64
C ILE A 226 18.47 16.47 -28.18
N ARG A 227 18.80 16.29 -26.90
CA ARG A 227 20.04 16.80 -26.31
C ARG A 227 20.94 15.65 -25.91
N PHE A 228 22.25 15.90 -25.88
CA PHE A 228 23.23 14.91 -25.43
C PHE A 228 23.98 15.46 -24.22
N PHE A 229 23.85 14.76 -23.11
CA PHE A 229 24.49 15.12 -21.85
C PHE A 229 25.76 14.31 -21.65
N SER A 230 26.78 14.98 -21.09
CA SER A 230 27.88 14.27 -20.46
C SER A 230 27.38 13.58 -19.17
N PRO A 231 28.11 12.57 -18.64
CA PRO A 231 27.78 11.99 -17.33
C PRO A 231 27.73 13.04 -16.20
N GLY A 232 28.54 14.10 -16.30
CA GLY A 232 28.53 15.21 -15.34
C GLY A 232 27.25 16.02 -15.40
N ASP A 233 26.82 16.41 -16.60
CA ASP A 233 25.58 17.17 -16.80
C ASP A 233 24.34 16.35 -16.43
N PHE A 234 24.34 15.06 -16.77
CA PHE A 234 23.28 14.14 -16.35
C PHE A 234 23.18 14.03 -14.83
N ASN A 235 24.33 13.93 -14.14
CA ASN A 235 24.36 13.89 -12.68
C ASN A 235 23.88 15.22 -12.07
N LEU A 236 24.29 16.36 -12.64
CA LEU A 236 23.85 17.68 -12.20
C LEU A 236 22.33 17.86 -12.39
N ALA A 237 21.79 17.45 -13.54
CA ALA A 237 20.38 17.56 -13.87
C ALA A 237 19.45 16.78 -12.93
N LEU A 238 19.95 15.67 -12.34
CA LEU A 238 19.19 14.82 -11.43
C LEU A 238 19.70 14.91 -9.97
N GLN A 239 20.53 15.91 -9.65
CA GLN A 239 21.23 15.97 -8.35
C GLN A 239 20.27 16.08 -7.16
N ASN A 240 19.11 16.70 -7.35
CA ASN A 240 18.06 16.84 -6.33
C ASN A 240 17.10 15.63 -6.28
N ARG A 241 17.36 14.58 -7.06
CA ARG A 241 16.55 13.37 -7.11
C ARG A 241 17.33 12.19 -6.55
N THR A 242 16.67 11.38 -5.74
CA THR A 242 17.25 10.18 -5.13
C THR A 242 16.37 8.98 -5.40
N ALA A 243 16.98 7.80 -5.28
CA ALA A 243 16.33 6.50 -5.34
C ALA A 243 16.93 5.61 -4.27
N ILE A 244 16.21 4.54 -3.89
CA ILE A 244 16.71 3.57 -2.93
C ILE A 244 17.36 2.40 -3.69
N ASP A 245 18.62 2.11 -3.38
CA ASP A 245 19.36 0.97 -3.91
C ASP A 245 19.18 -0.23 -2.97
N TYR A 246 18.52 -1.29 -3.48
CA TYR A 246 18.26 -2.54 -2.75
C TYR A 246 19.30 -3.64 -3.06
N SER A 247 20.37 -3.33 -3.81
CA SER A 247 21.38 -4.34 -4.19
C SER A 247 22.34 -4.73 -3.06
N GLY A 248 22.38 -3.96 -1.97
CA GLY A 248 23.21 -4.19 -0.78
C GLY A 248 22.51 -4.95 0.34
N ALA A 249 23.24 -5.22 1.43
CA ALA A 249 22.68 -5.84 2.65
C ALA A 249 21.62 -4.95 3.32
N ASP A 250 21.78 -3.63 3.21
CA ASP A 250 20.84 -2.62 3.70
C ASP A 250 20.46 -1.67 2.56
N PRO A 251 19.16 -1.28 2.44
CA PRO A 251 18.72 -0.28 1.49
C PRO A 251 19.40 1.07 1.73
N ASN A 252 19.87 1.73 0.66
CA ASN A 252 20.58 3.00 0.76
C ASN A 252 20.04 4.03 -0.23
N HIS A 253 19.85 5.28 0.22
CA HIS A 253 19.52 6.38 -0.67
C HIS A 253 20.75 6.78 -1.50
N ILE A 254 20.62 6.72 -2.81
CA ILE A 254 21.66 7.15 -3.75
C ILE A 254 21.07 8.15 -4.76
N PRO A 255 21.92 8.98 -5.40
CA PRO A 255 21.45 9.86 -6.48
C PRO A 255 20.79 9.07 -7.62
N ALA A 256 19.65 9.57 -8.11
CA ALA A 256 18.85 8.92 -9.15
C ALA A 256 19.65 8.68 -10.44
N SER A 257 20.57 9.59 -10.79
CA SER A 257 21.50 9.45 -11.91
C SER A 257 22.34 8.17 -11.84
N LYS A 258 22.94 7.93 -10.67
CA LYS A 258 23.78 6.74 -10.42
C LYS A 258 22.94 5.47 -10.35
N TRP A 259 21.77 5.56 -9.74
CA TRP A 259 20.84 4.46 -9.62
C TRP A 259 20.37 3.96 -11.00
N TRP A 260 19.86 4.87 -11.83
CA TRP A 260 19.39 4.55 -13.19
C TRP A 260 20.50 4.01 -14.08
N LEU A 261 21.73 4.55 -14.01
CA LEU A 261 22.87 4.06 -14.79
C LEU A 261 23.28 2.61 -14.47
N LYS A 262 23.01 2.14 -13.25
CA LYS A 262 23.24 0.75 -12.84
C LYS A 262 22.06 -0.17 -13.18
N HIS A 263 20.90 0.37 -13.53
CA HIS A 263 19.69 -0.43 -13.70
C HIS A 263 19.80 -1.30 -14.97
N PRO A 264 19.55 -2.62 -14.88
CA PRO A 264 19.75 -3.55 -15.99
C PRO A 264 18.85 -3.25 -17.19
N GLU A 265 17.66 -2.72 -16.96
CA GLU A 265 16.69 -2.39 -18.01
C GLU A 265 16.72 -0.92 -18.46
N ARG A 266 17.72 -0.13 -18.01
CA ARG A 266 17.82 1.26 -18.48
C ARG A 266 17.95 1.27 -20.01
N ARG A 267 17.30 2.24 -20.65
CA ARG A 267 17.24 2.39 -22.09
C ARG A 267 18.63 2.69 -22.63
N GLU A 268 19.07 1.89 -23.60
CA GLU A 268 20.30 2.09 -24.32
C GLU A 268 20.15 1.70 -25.78
N TYR A 269 20.96 2.32 -26.63
CA TYR A 269 21.04 1.99 -28.04
C TYR A 269 22.48 1.68 -28.43
N LYS A 270 22.65 0.72 -29.34
CA LYS A 270 23.95 0.30 -29.89
C LYS A 270 24.46 1.25 -30.97
N LYS A 271 23.58 2.05 -31.56
CA LYS A 271 23.90 3.02 -32.61
C LYS A 271 22.85 4.13 -32.63
N VAL A 272 23.28 5.34 -32.97
CA VAL A 272 22.41 6.45 -33.37
C VAL A 272 22.58 6.65 -34.87
N ASP A 273 21.49 6.72 -35.62
CA ASP A 273 21.54 6.87 -37.07
C ASP A 273 20.37 7.71 -37.59
N PHE A 274 20.51 8.27 -38.78
CA PHE A 274 19.46 9.04 -39.45
C PHE A 274 18.88 8.21 -40.59
N LEU A 275 17.69 7.62 -40.37
CA LEU A 275 17.08 6.64 -41.26
C LEU A 275 15.71 7.13 -41.76
N PRO A 276 15.66 7.91 -42.85
CA PRO A 276 14.42 8.50 -43.34
C PRO A 276 13.46 7.52 -44.05
N LEU A 277 13.96 6.40 -44.58
CA LEU A 277 13.21 5.52 -45.49
C LEU A 277 13.33 4.02 -45.16
N HIS A 278 13.84 3.69 -43.97
CA HIS A 278 14.09 2.30 -43.57
C HIS A 278 13.43 1.98 -42.24
N GLU A 279 12.98 0.73 -42.09
CA GLU A 279 12.62 0.21 -40.78
C GLU A 279 13.83 0.36 -39.85
N THR A 280 13.58 0.86 -38.64
CA THR A 280 14.65 1.11 -37.68
C THR A 280 15.20 -0.23 -37.17
N PRO A 281 16.48 -0.57 -37.42
CA PRO A 281 17.03 -1.84 -36.97
C PRO A 281 17.02 -1.94 -35.44
N ASN A 282 16.93 -3.18 -34.92
CA ASN A 282 16.92 -3.41 -33.48
C ASN A 282 18.19 -2.83 -32.82
N GLY A 283 17.99 -2.05 -31.76
CA GLY A 283 19.07 -1.40 -31.00
C GLY A 283 19.62 -0.14 -31.65
N VAL A 284 19.00 0.37 -32.72
CA VAL A 284 19.34 1.67 -33.33
C VAL A 284 18.33 2.72 -32.91
N PHE A 285 18.81 3.87 -32.46
CA PHE A 285 17.96 5.05 -32.31
C PHE A 285 17.91 5.80 -33.64
N ASN A 286 16.72 5.93 -34.22
CA ASN A 286 16.49 6.68 -35.44
C ASN A 286 16.24 8.16 -35.12
N MET A 287 17.08 9.04 -35.66
CA MET A 287 16.91 10.48 -35.51
C MET A 287 15.83 11.07 -36.42
N TRP A 288 15.38 10.33 -37.43
CA TRP A 288 14.31 10.78 -38.31
C TRP A 288 12.93 10.52 -37.71
N ASN A 289 12.18 11.60 -37.47
CA ASN A 289 10.80 11.55 -36.95
C ASN A 289 9.77 12.05 -37.98
N GLY A 290 10.12 12.07 -39.27
CA GLY A 290 9.30 12.63 -40.34
C GLY A 290 9.58 14.11 -40.62
N PHE A 291 8.82 14.68 -41.55
CA PHE A 291 8.94 16.09 -41.91
C PHE A 291 8.29 16.99 -40.85
N ALA A 292 8.95 18.10 -40.53
CA ALA A 292 8.43 19.13 -39.62
C ALA A 292 7.19 19.87 -40.15
N VAL A 293 6.83 19.64 -41.42
CA VAL A 293 5.70 20.27 -42.10
C VAL A 293 4.80 19.22 -42.72
N LYS A 294 3.50 19.50 -42.77
CA LYS A 294 2.54 18.68 -43.53
C LYS A 294 2.61 19.08 -45.00
N PRO A 295 2.72 18.12 -45.94
CA PRO A 295 2.68 18.42 -47.37
C PRO A 295 1.34 19.07 -47.74
N LYS A 296 1.37 20.04 -48.66
CA LYS A 296 0.20 20.75 -49.18
C LYS A 296 0.34 20.93 -50.68
N GLY A 297 -0.71 20.56 -51.43
CA GLY A 297 -0.69 20.54 -52.89
C GLY A 297 -0.09 19.26 -53.47
N GLY A 298 -0.05 19.18 -54.80
CA GLY A 298 0.55 18.09 -55.57
C GLY A 298 1.71 18.55 -56.45
N LEU A 299 2.33 17.62 -57.17
CA LEU A 299 3.44 17.94 -58.08
C LEU A 299 2.99 18.89 -59.21
N GLU A 300 1.70 18.82 -59.56
CA GLU A 300 1.00 19.74 -60.47
C GLU A 300 1.03 21.20 -60.02
N ASP A 301 1.16 21.47 -58.72
CA ASP A 301 1.25 22.83 -58.17
C ASP A 301 2.67 23.40 -58.23
N ILE A 302 3.68 22.55 -58.49
CA ILE A 302 5.12 22.91 -58.51
C ILE A 302 5.88 22.31 -59.72
N PRO A 303 5.36 22.41 -60.95
CA PRO A 303 5.86 21.62 -62.10
C PRO A 303 7.34 21.87 -62.42
N PHE A 304 7.81 23.11 -62.37
CA PHE A 304 9.22 23.44 -62.64
C PHE A 304 10.17 22.99 -61.53
N PHE A 305 9.69 22.96 -60.28
CA PHE A 305 10.49 22.48 -59.15
C PHE A 305 10.59 20.95 -59.18
N HIS A 306 9.50 20.28 -59.59
CA HIS A 306 9.49 18.85 -59.83
C HIS A 306 10.45 18.47 -60.97
N GLU A 307 10.39 19.14 -62.12
CA GLU A 307 11.31 18.93 -63.26
C GLU A 307 12.79 19.08 -62.84
N LEU A 308 13.12 20.13 -62.06
CA LEU A 308 14.48 20.32 -61.55
C LEU A 308 14.94 19.15 -60.68
N ILE A 309 14.07 18.65 -59.79
CA ILE A 309 14.42 17.52 -58.91
C ILE A 309 14.61 16.26 -59.74
N ASP A 310 13.65 15.93 -60.61
CA ASP A 310 13.62 14.67 -61.34
C ASP A 310 14.75 14.60 -62.39
N GLU A 311 14.81 15.58 -63.29
CA GLU A 311 15.71 15.53 -64.44
C GLU A 311 17.15 15.91 -64.08
N VAL A 312 17.35 16.84 -63.13
CA VAL A 312 18.69 17.38 -62.84
C VAL A 312 19.31 16.74 -61.59
N ILE A 313 18.57 16.67 -60.48
CA ILE A 313 19.12 16.14 -59.22
C ILE A 313 19.11 14.60 -59.23
N CYS A 314 17.99 14.00 -59.61
CA CYS A 314 17.83 12.55 -59.65
C CYS A 314 18.37 11.93 -60.95
N SER A 315 18.55 12.74 -62.01
CA SER A 315 19.05 12.32 -63.33
C SER A 315 18.11 11.36 -64.07
N GLY A 316 16.80 11.56 -63.92
CA GLY A 316 15.74 10.73 -64.53
C GLY A 316 15.60 9.35 -63.88
#